data_AF-A0A6L7W3V3-F1
#
_entry.id   AF-A0A6L7W3V3-F1
#
_cell.length_a   1.000
_cell.length_b   1.000
_cell.length_c   1.000
_cell.angle_alpha   90.00
_cell.angle_beta   90.00
_cell.angle_gamma   90.00
#
_symmetry.space_group_name_H-M   'P 1'
#
loop_
_entity.id
_entity.type
_entity.pdbx_description
1 polymer ?
#
loop_
_entity_poly.entity_id
_entity_poly.type
_entity_poly.pdbx_seq_one_letter_code
_entity_poly.pdbx_strand_id
1 'polypeptide(L)'
;MVADTELRKQHQRDAILRDRMRKAFDMAYDTDAALIVRWNPFFPRFNGHTVAQQSLDYAILLLLSDDRTYGTDDAGEANRIIRRILDHQDLRPKSETFGNFFWMTHWDRVKDKNAVSFLTIGLVFTYVNFQDKLEDDTKAALERAFPNALLGIRDHKVRWQYTNIYFLNLGGLVGLARVLDDPSIHAEAVADFNTWIEGTSEDGFHEFNSPTYTPVTLSGMSVPGERDGGRSRNTRSGNLAG
;
A
#
# COMPACT_ATOMS: atom_id res chain seq x y z
N MET A 1 6.77 -8.29 -33.62
CA MET A 1 7.24 -6.92 -33.89
C MET A 1 6.23 -5.86 -33.44
N VAL A 2 4.94 -5.92 -33.82
CA VAL A 2 3.92 -4.91 -33.42
C VAL A 2 3.62 -4.90 -31.90
N ALA A 3 3.52 -6.07 -31.25
CA ALA A 3 3.27 -6.16 -29.80
C ALA A 3 4.38 -5.55 -28.94
N ASP A 4 5.64 -5.62 -29.39
CA ASP A 4 6.79 -5.03 -28.70
C ASP A 4 6.75 -3.48 -28.81
N THR A 5 6.28 -2.95 -29.95
CA THR A 5 6.08 -1.51 -30.13
C THR A 5 4.98 -0.95 -29.23
N GLU A 6 3.85 -1.65 -29.10
CA GLU A 6 2.75 -1.20 -28.22
C GLU A 6 3.12 -1.30 -26.74
N LEU A 7 3.83 -2.36 -26.33
CA LEU A 7 4.32 -2.50 -24.96
C LEU A 7 5.32 -1.37 -24.60
N ARG A 8 6.24 -1.02 -25.52
CA ARG A 8 7.16 0.11 -25.32
C ARG A 8 6.43 1.45 -25.21
N LYS A 9 5.42 1.68 -26.05
CA LYS A 9 4.58 2.89 -25.96
C LYS A 9 3.87 2.97 -24.60
N GLN A 10 3.34 1.85 -24.12
CA GLN A 10 2.69 1.78 -22.81
C GLN A 10 3.70 2.10 -21.69
N HIS A 11 4.88 1.48 -21.69
CA HIS A 11 5.91 1.77 -20.69
C HIS A 11 6.37 3.24 -20.72
N GLN A 12 6.51 3.84 -21.91
CA GLN A 12 6.85 5.25 -22.04
C GLN A 12 5.74 6.15 -21.48
N ARG A 13 4.47 5.82 -21.76
CA ARG A 13 3.32 6.54 -21.20
C ARG A 13 3.29 6.43 -19.67
N ASP A 14 3.55 5.25 -19.12
CA ASP A 14 3.60 5.04 -17.67
C ASP A 14 4.73 5.84 -17.03
N ALA A 15 5.90 5.92 -17.67
CA ALA A 15 7.00 6.77 -17.20
C ALA A 15 6.63 8.25 -17.17
N ILE A 16 5.97 8.76 -18.22
CA ILE A 16 5.51 10.17 -18.29
C ILE A 16 4.45 10.43 -17.21
N LEU A 17 3.51 9.51 -17.01
CA LEU A 17 2.46 9.65 -16.00
C LEU A 17 3.05 9.66 -14.59
N ARG A 18 4.01 8.77 -14.30
CA ARG A 18 4.72 8.74 -13.02
C ARG A 18 5.45 10.05 -12.73
N ASP A 19 6.22 10.57 -13.71
CA ASP A 19 6.92 11.85 -13.57
C ASP A 19 5.95 13.02 -13.30
N ARG A 20 4.82 13.06 -14.02
CA ARG A 20 3.79 14.09 -13.79
C ARG A 20 3.14 13.97 -12.42
N MET A 21 2.83 12.76 -11.97
CA MET A 21 2.27 12.52 -10.65
C MET A 21 3.25 12.93 -9.56
N ARG A 22 4.53 12.55 -9.71
CA ARG A 22 5.59 12.97 -8.79
C ARG A 22 5.65 14.50 -8.70
N LYS A 23 5.76 15.21 -9.82
CA LYS A 23 5.79 16.68 -9.85
C LYS A 23 4.57 17.33 -9.19
N ALA A 24 3.40 16.73 -9.33
CA ALA A 24 2.20 17.22 -8.66
C ALA A 24 2.28 17.05 -7.14
N PHE A 25 2.83 15.93 -6.65
CA PHE A 25 3.05 15.72 -5.21
C PHE A 25 4.19 16.58 -4.67
N ASP A 26 5.26 16.79 -5.43
CA ASP A 26 6.37 17.68 -5.09
C ASP A 26 5.88 19.08 -4.70
N MET A 27 4.86 19.60 -5.41
CA MET A 27 4.25 20.91 -5.12
C MET A 27 3.44 20.95 -3.81
N ALA A 28 2.99 19.78 -3.33
CA ALA A 28 2.16 19.64 -2.14
C ALA A 28 2.94 19.05 -0.95
N TYR A 29 4.21 18.71 -1.14
CA TYR A 29 5.02 18.03 -0.15
C TYR A 29 5.62 19.02 0.84
N ASP A 30 5.43 18.75 2.13
CA ASP A 30 6.05 19.50 3.22
C ASP A 30 7.24 18.71 3.76
N THR A 31 8.44 19.20 3.46
CA THR A 31 9.70 18.58 3.87
C THR A 31 9.89 18.61 5.38
N ASP A 32 9.35 19.57 6.14
CA ASP A 32 9.53 19.55 7.59
C ASP A 32 8.63 18.47 8.23
N ALA A 33 7.40 18.35 7.73
CA ALA A 33 6.42 17.39 8.23
C ALA A 33 6.61 15.96 7.71
N ALA A 34 7.37 15.77 6.63
CA ALA A 34 7.52 14.53 5.88
C ALA A 34 6.19 13.97 5.34
N LEU A 35 5.27 14.82 4.93
CA LEU A 35 3.93 14.44 4.49
C LEU A 35 3.39 15.37 3.40
N ILE A 36 2.46 14.86 2.59
CA ILE A 36 1.70 15.66 1.64
C ILE A 36 0.66 16.51 2.37
N VAL A 37 0.64 17.80 2.06
CA VAL A 37 -0.37 18.77 2.50
C VAL A 37 -1.49 18.82 1.48
N ARG A 38 -2.73 18.70 1.95
CA ARG A 38 -3.92 18.80 1.10
C ARG A 38 -4.84 19.91 1.56
N TRP A 39 -5.46 20.56 0.57
CA TRP A 39 -6.63 21.39 0.75
C TRP A 39 -7.80 20.88 -0.09
N ASN A 40 -8.95 20.70 0.55
CA ASN A 40 -10.20 20.31 -0.08
C ASN A 40 -11.36 21.17 0.46
N PRO A 41 -12.02 21.98 -0.38
CA PRO A 41 -13.12 22.84 0.07
C PRO A 41 -14.39 22.06 0.40
N PHE A 42 -14.58 20.86 -0.18
CA PHE A 42 -15.78 20.04 0.02
C PHE A 42 -15.67 19.11 1.22
N PHE A 43 -14.44 18.72 1.59
CA PHE A 43 -14.20 17.89 2.76
C PHE A 43 -13.15 18.50 3.69
N PRO A 44 -13.48 19.62 4.39
CA PRO A 44 -12.49 20.36 5.17
C PRO A 44 -11.83 19.55 6.28
N ARG A 45 -12.49 18.50 6.78
CA ARG A 45 -11.93 17.59 7.80
C ARG A 45 -10.67 16.84 7.32
N PHE A 46 -10.43 16.76 6.01
CA PHE A 46 -9.26 16.14 5.38
C PHE A 46 -8.24 17.19 4.89
N ASN A 47 -8.25 18.39 5.46
CA ASN A 47 -7.28 19.44 5.14
C ASN A 47 -6.09 19.42 6.10
N GLY A 48 -4.90 19.75 5.59
CA GLY A 48 -3.63 19.69 6.32
C GLY A 48 -2.75 18.52 5.88
N HIS A 49 -1.84 18.07 6.74
CA HIS A 49 -0.95 16.95 6.44
C HIS A 49 -1.69 15.63 6.43
N THR A 50 -1.69 14.99 5.27
CA THR A 50 -2.32 13.68 5.06
C THR A 50 -1.37 12.58 5.50
N VAL A 51 -1.85 11.69 6.36
CA VAL A 51 -1.11 10.48 6.76
C VAL A 51 -1.48 9.35 5.81
N ALA A 52 -2.79 9.10 5.66
CA ALA A 52 -3.28 8.00 4.84
C ALA A 52 -3.38 8.40 3.36
N GLN A 53 -3.13 7.41 2.49
CA GLN A 53 -3.21 7.48 1.02
C GLN A 53 -2.09 8.30 0.36
N GLN A 54 -2.21 9.62 0.25
CA GLN A 54 -1.38 10.44 -0.64
C GLN A 54 0.11 10.47 -0.27
N SER A 55 0.42 10.55 1.03
CA SER A 55 1.81 10.50 1.49
C SER A 55 2.47 9.16 1.18
N LEU A 56 1.74 8.04 1.29
CA LEU A 56 2.26 6.74 0.92
C LEU A 56 2.45 6.60 -0.59
N ASP A 57 1.48 7.07 -1.38
CA ASP A 57 1.59 7.08 -2.85
C ASP A 57 2.84 7.87 -3.29
N TYR A 58 3.11 9.00 -2.63
CA TYR A 58 4.30 9.79 -2.89
C TYR A 58 5.59 9.07 -2.51
N ALA A 59 5.64 8.45 -1.32
CA ALA A 59 6.80 7.65 -0.91
C ALA A 59 7.09 6.49 -1.90
N ILE A 60 6.05 5.82 -2.40
CA ILE A 60 6.19 4.77 -3.43
C ILE A 60 6.73 5.36 -4.75
N LEU A 61 6.26 6.54 -5.16
CA LEU A 61 6.79 7.22 -6.35
C LEU A 61 8.27 7.59 -6.22
N LEU A 62 8.71 8.00 -5.03
CA LEU A 62 10.11 8.27 -4.73
C LEU A 62 10.94 6.98 -4.77
N LEU A 63 10.46 5.87 -4.19
CA LEU A 63 11.15 4.56 -4.27
C LEU A 63 11.20 4.00 -5.69
N LEU A 64 10.19 4.29 -6.51
CA LEU A 64 10.17 3.96 -7.94
C LEU A 64 11.10 4.84 -8.76
N SER A 65 11.50 6.00 -8.23
CA SER A 65 12.47 6.84 -8.90
C SER A 65 13.88 6.32 -8.66
N ASP A 66 14.69 6.39 -9.72
CA ASP A 66 16.15 6.23 -9.65
C ASP A 66 16.84 7.60 -9.75
N ASP A 67 16.06 8.70 -9.69
CA ASP A 67 16.50 10.05 -10.02
C ASP A 67 16.66 10.87 -8.73
N ARG A 68 17.87 11.39 -8.49
CA ARG A 68 18.24 12.12 -7.25
C ARG A 68 17.75 13.58 -7.26
N THR A 69 16.47 13.80 -7.55
CA THR A 69 15.93 15.12 -7.93
C THR A 69 16.00 16.17 -6.81
N TYR A 70 16.13 15.78 -5.54
CA TYR A 70 16.14 16.70 -4.39
C TYR A 70 17.51 17.02 -3.78
N GLY A 71 18.60 16.50 -4.33
CA GLY A 71 19.91 16.58 -3.65
C GLY A 71 20.00 15.77 -2.35
N THR A 72 18.90 15.16 -1.93
CA THR A 72 18.79 14.01 -1.02
C THR A 72 18.56 12.73 -1.83
N ASP A 73 18.85 11.59 -1.22
CA ASP A 73 18.48 10.30 -1.78
C ASP A 73 16.94 10.14 -1.69
N ASP A 74 16.25 10.09 -2.82
CA ASP A 74 14.79 9.88 -2.92
C ASP A 74 14.33 8.71 -2.04
N ALA A 75 15.15 7.65 -1.98
CA ALA A 75 14.91 6.52 -1.11
C ALA A 75 14.93 6.93 0.37
N GLY A 76 15.90 7.73 0.80
CA GLY A 76 15.97 8.25 2.17
C GLY A 76 14.73 9.07 2.55
N GLU A 77 14.23 9.90 1.63
CA GLU A 77 13.02 10.68 1.87
C GLU A 77 11.77 9.80 1.94
N ALA A 78 11.65 8.81 1.05
CA ALA A 78 10.58 7.82 1.12
C ALA A 78 10.57 7.07 2.46
N ASN A 79 11.74 6.66 2.96
CA ASN A 79 11.89 6.03 4.26
C ASN A 79 11.39 6.92 5.40
N ARG A 80 11.71 8.23 5.35
CA ARG A 80 11.23 9.19 6.35
C ARG A 80 9.71 9.36 6.33
N ILE A 81 9.12 9.46 5.13
CA ILE A 81 7.66 9.54 4.96
C ILE A 81 6.98 8.27 5.51
N ILE A 82 7.51 7.08 5.17
CA ILE A 82 6.95 5.80 5.65
C ILE A 82 6.98 5.74 7.17
N ARG A 83 8.12 6.04 7.82
CA ARG A 83 8.21 6.07 9.28
C ARG A 83 7.23 7.08 9.88
N ARG A 84 7.08 8.26 9.26
CA ARG A 84 6.11 9.26 9.70
C ARG A 84 4.66 8.79 9.61
N ILE A 85 4.31 7.99 8.60
CA ILE A 85 2.98 7.36 8.50
C ILE A 85 2.79 6.35 9.64
N LEU A 86 3.81 5.53 9.93
CA LEU A 86 3.75 4.51 10.99
C LEU A 86 3.61 5.12 12.39
N ASP A 87 4.15 6.31 12.65
CA ASP A 87 3.94 7.06 13.90
C ASP A 87 2.46 7.40 14.17
N HIS A 88 1.62 7.33 13.12
CA HIS A 88 0.19 7.59 13.19
C HIS A 88 -0.63 6.30 13.13
N GLN A 89 -0.04 5.15 13.48
CA GLN A 89 -0.82 3.97 13.83
C GLN A 89 -1.41 4.17 15.24
N ASP A 90 -2.71 3.91 15.40
CA ASP A 90 -3.37 3.95 16.69
C ASP A 90 -2.96 2.73 17.52
N LEU A 91 -1.95 2.91 18.36
CA LEU A 91 -1.45 1.88 19.29
C LEU A 91 -1.87 2.17 20.74
N ARG A 92 -2.87 3.05 20.95
CA ARG A 92 -3.31 3.41 22.31
C ARG A 92 -3.96 2.19 22.97
N PRO A 93 -3.52 1.78 24.17
CA PRO A 93 -4.10 0.63 24.85
C PRO A 93 -5.62 0.78 25.02
N LYS A 94 -6.37 -0.29 24.70
CA LYS A 94 -7.85 -0.34 24.77
C LYS A 94 -8.57 0.60 23.79
N SER A 95 -7.88 1.16 22.80
CA SER A 95 -8.56 1.92 21.75
C SER A 95 -9.50 1.03 20.95
N GLU A 96 -10.71 1.51 20.68
CA GLU A 96 -11.67 0.86 19.77
C GLU A 96 -11.19 0.82 18.31
N THR A 97 -10.10 1.52 18.00
CA THR A 97 -9.48 1.55 16.67
C THR A 97 -8.01 1.10 16.73
N PHE A 98 -7.64 0.30 17.74
CA PHE A 98 -6.29 -0.23 17.87
C PHE A 98 -5.83 -0.92 16.57
N GLY A 99 -4.64 -0.56 16.11
CA GLY A 99 -4.05 -1.07 14.87
C GLY A 99 -4.45 -0.33 13.60
N ASN A 100 -5.47 0.54 13.66
CA ASN A 100 -5.86 1.42 12.55
C ASN A 100 -4.94 2.65 12.48
N PHE A 101 -5.18 3.56 11.54
CA PHE A 101 -4.36 4.76 11.33
C PHE A 101 -5.19 6.04 11.39
N PHE A 102 -4.58 7.13 11.86
CA PHE A 102 -5.17 8.47 11.69
C PHE A 102 -5.04 8.88 10.22
N TRP A 103 -6.10 9.47 9.64
CA TRP A 103 -6.01 10.00 8.27
C TRP A 103 -5.17 11.27 8.19
N MET A 104 -5.20 12.08 9.24
CA MET A 104 -4.61 13.41 9.29
C MET A 104 -3.85 13.59 10.60
N THR A 105 -2.75 14.33 10.57
CA THR A 105 -1.91 14.58 11.75
C THR A 105 -2.63 15.33 12.88
N HIS A 106 -3.61 16.18 12.52
CA HIS A 106 -4.38 16.98 13.48
C HIS A 106 -5.58 16.23 14.08
N TRP A 107 -5.79 14.95 13.74
CA TRP A 107 -6.86 14.15 14.33
C TRP A 107 -6.41 13.53 15.64
N ASP A 108 -7.25 13.66 16.66
CA ASP A 108 -7.08 13.10 18.01
C ASP A 108 -7.64 11.68 18.16
N ARG A 109 -8.41 11.22 17.16
CA ARG A 109 -8.96 9.86 17.06
C ARG A 109 -9.12 9.46 15.60
N VAL A 110 -9.25 8.16 15.35
CA VAL A 110 -9.66 7.63 14.05
C VAL A 110 -11.12 8.01 13.80
N LYS A 111 -11.37 8.95 12.89
CA LYS A 111 -12.73 9.41 12.53
C LYS A 111 -13.30 8.65 11.31
N ASP A 112 -12.44 7.90 10.61
CA ASP A 112 -12.77 7.09 9.45
C ASP A 112 -11.86 5.85 9.49
N LYS A 113 -12.48 4.66 9.62
CA LYS A 113 -11.78 3.39 9.82
C LYS A 113 -11.13 2.85 8.52
N ASN A 114 -11.35 3.49 7.37
CA ASN A 114 -10.80 3.02 6.09
C ASN A 114 -9.28 3.20 5.95
N ALA A 115 -8.62 3.98 6.83
CA ALA A 115 -7.19 4.30 6.69
C ALA A 115 -6.33 3.04 6.64
N VAL A 116 -6.58 2.07 7.53
CA VAL A 116 -5.85 0.79 7.55
C VAL A 116 -5.98 0.02 6.24
N SER A 117 -7.17 0.01 5.63
CA SER A 117 -7.43 -0.68 4.36
C SER A 117 -6.61 -0.07 3.23
N PHE A 118 -6.56 1.26 3.13
CA PHE A 118 -5.78 1.95 2.10
C PHE A 118 -4.27 1.81 2.30
N LEU A 119 -3.79 1.95 3.54
CA LEU A 119 -2.36 1.95 3.84
C LEU A 119 -1.73 0.56 3.76
N THR A 120 -2.42 -0.48 4.24
CA THR A 120 -1.81 -1.80 4.41
C THR A 120 -1.26 -2.36 3.10
N ILE A 121 -2.01 -2.27 2.00
CA ILE A 121 -1.56 -2.78 0.70
C ILE A 121 -0.28 -2.07 0.26
N GLY A 122 -0.26 -0.73 0.32
CA GLY A 122 0.91 0.04 -0.11
C GLY A 122 2.13 -0.19 0.78
N LEU A 123 1.94 -0.35 2.09
CA LEU A 123 3.03 -0.63 3.04
C LEU A 123 3.62 -2.02 2.82
N VAL A 124 2.77 -3.04 2.63
CA VAL A 124 3.23 -4.40 2.28
C VAL A 124 3.92 -4.41 0.92
N PHE A 125 3.32 -3.77 -0.09
CA PHE A 125 3.93 -3.65 -1.42
C PHE A 125 5.32 -3.03 -1.32
N THR A 126 5.44 -1.96 -0.53
CA THR A 126 6.71 -1.26 -0.31
C THR A 126 7.75 -2.18 0.32
N TYR A 127 7.37 -2.86 1.41
CA TYR A 127 8.23 -3.79 2.13
C TYR A 127 8.73 -4.95 1.26
N VAL A 128 7.88 -5.50 0.39
CA VAL A 128 8.23 -6.65 -0.45
C VAL A 128 9.06 -6.23 -1.67
N ASN A 129 8.78 -5.08 -2.29
CA ASN A 129 9.33 -4.73 -3.60
C ASN A 129 10.54 -3.78 -3.55
N PHE A 130 10.80 -3.10 -2.44
CA PHE A 130 11.89 -2.12 -2.32
C PHE A 130 12.84 -2.44 -1.16
N GLN A 131 13.05 -3.73 -0.85
CA GLN A 131 13.91 -4.16 0.26
C GLN A 131 15.34 -3.59 0.20
N ASP A 132 15.85 -3.35 -1.00
CA ASP A 132 17.17 -2.77 -1.28
C ASP A 132 17.22 -1.25 -1.06
N LYS A 133 16.09 -0.56 -1.17
CA LYS A 133 15.95 0.89 -0.96
C LYS A 133 15.44 1.26 0.44
N LEU A 134 14.95 0.29 1.22
CA LEU A 134 14.49 0.51 2.59
C LEU A 134 15.65 0.45 3.58
N GLU A 135 15.73 1.47 4.44
CA GLU A 135 16.61 1.52 5.60
C GLU A 135 16.20 0.45 6.63
N ASP A 136 17.16 -0.08 7.38
CA ASP A 136 16.90 -1.13 8.36
C ASP A 136 15.91 -0.70 9.45
N ASP A 137 15.99 0.55 9.89
CA ASP A 137 15.03 1.12 10.86
C ASP A 137 13.60 1.18 10.31
N THR A 138 13.45 1.48 9.01
CA THR A 138 12.13 1.51 8.35
C THR A 138 11.58 0.10 8.19
N LYS A 139 12.41 -0.89 7.81
CA LYS A 139 12.01 -2.30 7.76
C LYS A 139 11.52 -2.78 9.12
N ALA A 140 12.31 -2.52 10.17
CA ALA A 140 11.95 -2.91 11.53
C ALA A 140 10.67 -2.20 12.00
N ALA A 141 10.43 -0.95 11.60
CA ALA A 141 9.19 -0.24 11.90
C ALA A 141 7.97 -0.87 11.20
N LEU A 142 8.11 -1.24 9.92
CA LEU A 142 7.08 -1.94 9.15
C LEU A 142 6.75 -3.30 9.79
N GLU A 143 7.76 -4.10 10.10
CA GLU A 143 7.61 -5.40 10.76
C GLU A 143 6.85 -5.30 12.09
N ARG A 144 7.11 -4.25 12.89
CA ARG A 144 6.35 -3.98 14.13
C ARG A 144 4.91 -3.52 13.86
N ALA A 145 4.67 -2.82 12.76
CA ALA A 145 3.35 -2.28 12.44
C ALA A 145 2.39 -3.33 11.86
N PHE A 146 2.91 -4.32 11.11
CA PHE A 146 2.08 -5.31 10.39
C PHE A 146 1.16 -6.15 11.30
N PRO A 147 1.61 -6.71 12.44
CA PRO A 147 0.71 -7.43 13.34
C PRO A 147 -0.42 -6.55 13.86
N ASN A 148 -0.14 -5.27 14.12
CA ASN A 148 -1.15 -4.31 14.56
C ASN A 148 -2.10 -3.92 13.41
N ALA A 149 -1.60 -3.76 12.19
CA ALA A 149 -2.43 -3.49 11.01
C ALA A 149 -3.41 -4.65 10.72
N LEU A 150 -2.97 -5.90 10.92
CA LEU A 150 -3.85 -7.07 10.86
C LEU A 150 -5.00 -6.98 11.86
N LEU A 151 -4.73 -6.60 13.11
CA LEU A 151 -5.76 -6.36 14.12
C LEU A 151 -6.71 -5.23 13.70
N GLY A 152 -6.17 -4.15 13.12
CA GLY A 152 -6.96 -3.04 12.59
C GLY A 152 -7.90 -3.44 11.44
N ILE A 153 -7.45 -4.28 10.50
CA ILE A 153 -8.28 -4.83 9.43
C ILE A 153 -9.40 -5.71 10.01
N ARG A 154 -9.06 -6.62 10.93
CA ARG A 154 -10.04 -7.52 11.57
C ARG A 154 -11.09 -6.78 12.40
N ASP A 155 -10.72 -5.68 13.06
CA ASP A 155 -11.68 -4.83 13.79
C ASP A 155 -12.57 -4.00 12.86
N HIS A 156 -12.08 -3.64 11.66
CA HIS A 156 -12.84 -2.81 10.73
C HIS A 156 -14.17 -3.47 10.28
N LYS A 157 -14.23 -4.81 10.22
CA LYS A 157 -15.46 -5.62 9.98
C LYS A 157 -16.34 -5.08 8.84
N VAL A 158 -15.73 -4.90 7.69
CA VAL A 158 -16.39 -4.35 6.50
C VAL A 158 -17.29 -5.42 5.88
N ARG A 159 -18.53 -5.06 5.53
CA ARG A 159 -19.45 -5.97 4.84
C ARG A 159 -19.09 -6.09 3.37
N TRP A 160 -19.34 -7.26 2.78
CA TRP A 160 -18.99 -7.54 1.38
C TRP A 160 -19.61 -6.56 0.36
N GLN A 161 -20.76 -5.94 0.69
CA GLN A 161 -21.38 -4.92 -0.17
C GLN A 161 -20.58 -3.61 -0.25
N TYR A 162 -19.70 -3.33 0.72
CA TYR A 162 -18.81 -2.18 0.68
C TYR A 162 -17.53 -2.55 -0.10
N THR A 163 -17.73 -2.84 -1.39
CA THR A 163 -16.81 -3.59 -2.25
C THR A 163 -15.39 -3.05 -2.28
N ASN A 164 -15.16 -1.76 -2.53
CA ASN A 164 -13.80 -1.21 -2.56
C ASN A 164 -13.01 -1.47 -1.28
N ILE A 165 -13.58 -1.16 -0.12
CA ILE A 165 -12.89 -1.36 1.16
C ILE A 165 -12.78 -2.86 1.48
N TYR A 166 -13.78 -3.65 1.11
CA TYR A 166 -13.74 -5.10 1.25
C TYR A 166 -12.56 -5.71 0.47
N PHE A 167 -12.37 -5.31 -0.79
CA PHE A 167 -11.23 -5.77 -1.59
C PHE A 167 -9.89 -5.20 -1.14
N LEU A 168 -9.85 -3.97 -0.60
CA LEU A 168 -8.64 -3.47 0.05
C LEU A 168 -8.28 -4.29 1.29
N ASN A 169 -9.26 -4.72 2.09
CA ASN A 169 -9.03 -5.61 3.21
C ASN A 169 -8.54 -6.99 2.74
N LEU A 170 -9.18 -7.58 1.72
CA LEU A 170 -8.75 -8.84 1.11
C LEU A 170 -7.29 -8.79 0.64
N GLY A 171 -6.94 -7.76 -0.16
CA GLY A 171 -5.56 -7.57 -0.61
C GLY A 171 -4.59 -7.33 0.55
N GLY A 172 -5.03 -6.60 1.57
CA GLY A 172 -4.30 -6.40 2.82
C GLY A 172 -4.03 -7.72 3.55
N LEU A 173 -5.02 -8.60 3.70
CA LEU A 173 -4.88 -9.92 4.33
C LEU A 173 -3.92 -10.82 3.54
N VAL A 174 -4.04 -10.87 2.21
CA VAL A 174 -3.11 -11.65 1.37
C VAL A 174 -1.68 -11.14 1.53
N GLY A 175 -1.49 -9.82 1.49
CA GLY A 175 -0.19 -9.21 1.70
C GLY A 175 0.39 -9.49 3.10
N LEU A 176 -0.44 -9.35 4.14
CA LEU A 176 -0.05 -9.60 5.53
C LEU A 176 0.28 -11.07 5.79
N ALA A 177 -0.48 -12.01 5.21
CA ALA A 177 -0.19 -13.44 5.29
C ALA A 177 1.22 -13.77 4.82
N ARG A 178 1.68 -13.09 3.75
CA ARG A 178 3.03 -13.27 3.20
C ARG A 178 4.12 -12.70 4.12
N VAL A 179 3.96 -11.47 4.60
CA VAL A 179 5.02 -10.80 5.40
C VAL A 179 5.07 -11.28 6.84
N LEU A 180 3.97 -11.82 7.37
CA LEU A 180 3.89 -12.43 8.70
C LEU A 180 4.14 -13.95 8.68
N ASP A 181 4.30 -14.54 7.48
CA ASP A 181 4.46 -15.99 7.27
C ASP A 181 3.38 -16.82 7.98
N ASP A 182 2.12 -16.37 7.89
CA ASP A 182 0.98 -16.99 8.56
C ASP A 182 -0.07 -17.45 7.53
N PRO A 183 -0.14 -18.75 7.22
CA PRO A 183 -1.09 -19.29 6.25
C PRO A 183 -2.55 -19.19 6.70
N SER A 184 -2.82 -19.00 7.99
CA SER A 184 -4.20 -18.85 8.49
C SER A 184 -4.84 -17.54 8.02
N ILE A 185 -4.03 -16.48 7.87
CA ILE A 185 -4.47 -15.17 7.34
C ILE A 185 -4.86 -15.30 5.86
N HIS A 186 -4.10 -16.10 5.10
CA HIS A 186 -4.45 -16.36 3.70
C HIS A 186 -5.75 -17.17 3.58
N ALA A 187 -5.96 -18.16 4.45
CA ALA A 187 -7.22 -18.90 4.49
C ALA A 187 -8.42 -17.99 4.84
N GLU A 188 -8.24 -17.02 5.74
CA GLU A 188 -9.22 -15.97 6.04
C GLU A 188 -9.55 -15.15 4.79
N ALA A 189 -8.56 -14.68 4.04
CA ALA A 189 -8.77 -13.93 2.80
C ALA A 189 -9.54 -14.76 1.74
N VAL A 190 -9.23 -16.05 1.61
CA VAL A 190 -9.96 -16.95 0.68
C VAL A 190 -11.42 -17.11 1.11
N ALA A 191 -11.69 -17.26 2.41
CA ALA A 191 -13.06 -17.36 2.93
C ALA A 191 -13.86 -16.06 2.70
N ASP A 192 -13.24 -14.91 2.92
CA ASP A 192 -13.85 -13.60 2.64
C ASP A 192 -14.13 -13.41 1.14
N PHE A 193 -13.24 -13.89 0.26
CA PHE A 193 -13.46 -13.85 -1.18
C PHE A 193 -14.64 -14.74 -1.60
N ASN A 194 -14.75 -15.94 -1.04
CA ASN A 194 -15.90 -16.82 -1.28
C ASN A 194 -17.21 -16.19 -0.81
N THR A 195 -17.20 -15.54 0.36
CA THR A 195 -18.38 -14.79 0.88
C THR A 195 -18.83 -13.72 -0.10
N TRP A 196 -17.89 -13.00 -0.70
CA TRP A 196 -18.20 -11.99 -1.72
C TRP A 196 -18.74 -12.59 -3.02
N ILE A 197 -18.19 -13.72 -3.48
CA ILE A 197 -18.71 -14.44 -4.66
C ILE A 197 -20.17 -14.87 -4.40
N GLU A 198 -20.43 -15.50 -3.26
CA GLU A 198 -21.77 -15.96 -2.88
C GLU A 198 -22.75 -14.78 -2.86
N GLY A 199 -22.45 -13.71 -2.14
CA GLY A 199 -23.31 -12.53 -2.06
C GLY A 199 -23.53 -11.84 -3.41
N THR A 200 -22.48 -11.70 -4.22
CA THR A 200 -22.58 -11.07 -5.55
C THR A 200 -23.35 -11.95 -6.55
N SER A 201 -23.30 -13.27 -6.39
CA SER A 201 -24.06 -14.20 -7.24
C SER A 201 -25.57 -14.14 -7.00
N GLU A 202 -25.97 -13.77 -5.78
CA GLU A 202 -27.38 -13.63 -5.38
C GLU A 202 -27.93 -12.24 -5.70
N ASP A 203 -27.21 -11.18 -5.32
CA ASP A 203 -27.74 -9.80 -5.31
C ASP A 203 -27.04 -8.84 -6.30
N GLY A 204 -26.02 -9.32 -7.01
CA GLY A 204 -25.24 -8.53 -7.97
C GLY A 204 -24.23 -7.57 -7.32
N PHE A 205 -23.69 -6.65 -8.13
CA PHE A 205 -22.71 -5.67 -7.65
C PHE A 205 -23.40 -4.47 -6.99
N HIS A 206 -23.07 -4.22 -5.72
CA HIS A 206 -23.66 -3.12 -4.92
C HIS A 206 -22.85 -1.82 -4.91
N GLU A 207 -21.61 -1.85 -5.41
CA GLU A 207 -20.81 -0.64 -5.52
C GLU A 207 -21.45 0.31 -6.52
N PHE A 208 -21.45 1.62 -6.21
CA PHE A 208 -21.72 2.62 -7.23
C PHE A 208 -20.78 2.34 -8.39
N ASN A 209 -21.34 1.98 -9.56
CA ASN A 209 -20.60 1.71 -10.79
C ASN A 209 -19.93 3.01 -11.28
N SER A 210 -18.93 3.42 -10.52
CA SER A 210 -18.31 4.73 -10.55
C SER A 210 -16.87 4.54 -10.98
N PRO A 211 -16.42 5.32 -11.99
CA PRO A 211 -15.03 5.30 -12.43
C PRO A 211 -14.03 5.65 -11.32
N THR A 212 -14.49 6.19 -10.19
CA THR A 212 -13.63 6.45 -9.02
C THR A 212 -13.39 5.23 -8.13
N TYR A 213 -14.27 4.22 -8.15
CA TYR A 213 -14.17 3.07 -7.25
C TYR A 213 -13.67 1.80 -7.93
N THR A 214 -13.94 1.62 -9.23
CA THR A 214 -13.37 0.51 -10.00
C THR A 214 -11.84 0.42 -9.89
N PRO A 215 -11.06 1.51 -9.99
CA PRO A 215 -9.62 1.43 -9.80
C PRO A 215 -9.21 1.00 -8.40
N VAL A 216 -9.94 1.40 -7.36
CA VAL A 216 -9.66 1.03 -5.95
C VAL A 216 -9.89 -0.47 -5.74
N THR A 217 -11.01 -0.97 -6.26
CA THR A 217 -11.34 -2.41 -6.24
C THR A 217 -10.28 -3.23 -6.99
N LEU A 218 -9.87 -2.77 -8.18
CA LEU A 218 -8.79 -3.41 -8.94
C LEU A 218 -7.44 -3.37 -8.20
N SER A 219 -7.11 -2.28 -7.51
CA SER A 219 -5.89 -2.20 -6.70
C SER A 219 -5.86 -3.26 -5.60
N GLY A 220 -7.00 -3.48 -4.92
CA GLY A 220 -7.17 -4.56 -3.94
C GLY A 220 -6.97 -5.96 -4.53
N MET A 221 -7.46 -6.19 -5.74
CA MET A 221 -7.30 -7.47 -6.45
C MET A 221 -5.89 -7.68 -7.02
N SER A 222 -5.18 -6.60 -7.33
CA SER A 222 -3.90 -6.63 -8.07
C SER A 222 -2.67 -6.93 -7.22
N VAL A 223 -2.81 -7.24 -5.93
CA VAL A 223 -1.66 -7.56 -5.06
C VAL A 223 -0.84 -8.69 -5.70
N PRO A 224 0.39 -8.42 -6.17
CA PRO A 224 1.10 -9.38 -7.01
C PRO A 224 1.53 -10.63 -6.23
N GLY A 225 1.13 -11.80 -6.75
CA GLY A 225 1.95 -13.00 -6.69
C GLY A 225 3.17 -12.83 -7.62
N GLU A 226 4.35 -13.08 -7.07
CA GLU A 226 5.67 -13.31 -7.69
C GLU A 226 5.98 -12.71 -9.08
N ARG A 227 6.99 -11.82 -9.09
CA ARG A 227 8.00 -11.89 -10.17
C ARG A 227 8.87 -13.10 -9.87
N ASP A 228 8.66 -14.17 -10.62
CA ASP A 228 9.50 -15.37 -10.60
C ASP A 228 10.90 -14.98 -11.13
N GLY A 229 11.77 -14.54 -10.21
CA GLY A 229 13.14 -14.18 -10.49
C GLY A 229 13.96 -15.45 -10.66
N GLY A 230 14.34 -15.74 -11.90
CA GLY A 230 15.17 -16.89 -12.27
C GLY A 230 16.42 -17.04 -11.39
N ARG A 231 16.31 -17.89 -10.35
CA ARG A 231 17.47 -18.49 -9.69
C ARG A 231 17.94 -19.64 -10.56
N SER A 232 18.88 -19.33 -11.45
CA SER A 232 19.81 -20.31 -11.99
C SER A 232 20.45 -21.07 -10.83
N ARG A 233 20.08 -22.35 -10.68
CA ARG A 233 20.81 -23.30 -9.85
C ARG A 233 22.15 -23.56 -10.52
N ASN A 234 23.16 -22.78 -10.17
CA ASN A 234 24.53 -23.12 -10.51
C ASN A 234 25.03 -24.13 -9.46
N THR A 235 24.72 -25.41 -9.70
CA THR A 235 25.35 -26.52 -8.99
C THR A 235 26.83 -26.52 -9.33
N ARG A 236 27.67 -26.18 -8.36
CA ARG A 236 29.11 -26.48 -8.38
C ARG A 236 29.28 -28.00 -8.49
N SER A 237 29.52 -28.50 -9.68
CA SER A 237 30.18 -29.80 -9.87
C SER A 237 31.67 -29.61 -9.55
N GLY A 238 32.13 -30.32 -8.53
CA GLY A 238 33.48 -30.24 -8.01
C GLY A 238 34.54 -30.68 -9.00
N ASN A 239 35.68 -30.01 -8.90
CA ASN A 239 36.97 -30.58 -9.26
C ASN A 239 37.23 -31.79 -8.36
N LEU A 240 37.36 -32.97 -8.98
CA LEU A 240 38.14 -34.07 -8.44
C LEU A 240 39.04 -34.61 -9.54
N ALA A 241 40.34 -34.47 -9.28
CA ALA A 241 41.50 -35.19 -9.78
C ALA A 241 41.27 -36.49 -10.56
N GLY A 242 42.06 -36.65 -11.63
CA GLY A 242 42.24 -37.86 -12.42
C GLY A 242 42.90 -37.54 -13.74
#